data_AF-A0AAU3F261-F1
#
_entry.id   AF-A0AAU3F261-F1
#
_cell.length_a   1.000
_cell.length_b   1.000
_cell.length_c   1.000
_cell.angle_alpha   90.00
_cell.angle_beta   90.00
_cell.angle_gamma   90.00
#
_symmetry.space_group_name_H-M   'P 1'
#
loop_
_entity.id
_entity.type
_entity.pdbx_description
1 polymer ?
#
loop_
_entity_poly.entity_id
_entity_poly.type
_entity_poly.pdbx_seq_one_letter_code
_entity_poly.pdbx_strand_id
1 'polypeptide(L)' 'MAAEGAGLLAMIETLRLDEEFRLTPLHLLRILDEAVGIPWTESRVLLEFFDPELRPLVPEDEVDRRAEALLSPYVTREG' A
#
# COMPACT_ATOMS: atom_id res chain seq x y z
N MET A 1 -7.00 19.07 4.20
CA MET A 1 -6.77 18.89 5.65
C MET A 1 -7.54 17.65 6.04
N ALA A 2 -6.98 16.46 6.30
CA ALA A 2 -5.66 16.10 6.82
C ALA A 2 -4.49 16.20 5.82
N ALA A 3 -3.31 16.46 6.38
CA ALA A 3 -1.99 16.30 5.79
C ALA A 3 -1.16 15.65 6.90
N GLU A 4 -0.73 14.40 6.71
CA GLU A 4 0.33 13.66 7.44
C GLU A 4 0.32 12.22 6.92
N GLY A 5 1.33 11.82 6.14
CA GLY A 5 1.48 10.49 5.55
C GLY A 5 0.37 10.11 4.56
N ALA A 6 0.61 10.25 3.26
CA ALA A 6 -0.30 9.70 2.26
C ALA A 6 -0.45 8.19 2.51
N GLY A 7 -1.60 7.76 3.04
CA GLY A 7 -1.90 6.36 3.37
C GLY A 7 -1.74 5.43 2.17
N LEU A 8 -1.90 4.13 2.37
CA LEU A 8 -1.70 3.13 1.31
C LEU A 8 -2.53 3.45 0.07
N LEU A 9 -3.77 3.92 0.24
CA LEU A 9 -4.62 4.31 -0.87
C LEU A 9 -4.08 5.51 -1.64
N ALA A 10 -3.61 6.55 -0.94
CA ALA A 10 -3.02 7.71 -1.58
C ALA A 10 -1.73 7.38 -2.35
N MET A 11 -0.93 6.42 -1.85
CA MET A 11 0.20 5.87 -2.58
C MET A 11 -0.25 5.13 -3.85
N ILE A 12 -1.27 4.27 -3.76
CA ILE A 12 -1.81 3.55 -4.93
C ILE A 12 -2.34 4.53 -5.99
N GLU A 13 -3.07 5.56 -5.58
CA GLU A 13 -3.57 6.59 -6.50
C GLU A 13 -2.42 7.37 -7.15
N THR A 14 -1.38 7.72 -6.39
CA THR A 14 -0.19 8.37 -6.95
C THR A 14 0.50 7.50 -7.98
N LEU A 15 0.67 6.21 -7.71
CA LEU A 15 1.29 5.24 -8.63
C LEU A 15 0.44 4.99 -9.88
N ARG A 16 -0.89 5.17 -9.81
CA ARG A 16 -1.79 5.03 -10.97
C ARG A 16 -1.72 6.22 -11.93
N LEU A 17 -1.33 7.39 -11.45
CA LEU A 17 -1.24 8.60 -12.27
C LEU A 17 -0.02 8.59 -13.21
N ASP A 18 0.92 7.67 -13.00
CA ASP A 18 2.08 7.50 -13.86
C ASP A 18 1.69 6.71 -15.14
N GLU A 19 1.61 7.41 -16.28
CA GLU A 19 1.24 6.83 -17.58
C GLU A 19 2.31 5.85 -18.13
N GLU A 20 3.56 5.95 -17.68
CA GLU A 20 4.64 5.04 -18.08
C GLU A 20 4.70 3.78 -17.20
N PHE A 21 3.96 3.77 -16.09
CA PHE A 21 3.96 2.69 -15.12
C PHE A 21 2.58 2.06 -14.94
N ARG A 22 2.47 0.77 -15.29
CA ARG A 22 1.27 0.00 -14.96
C ARG A 22 1.36 -0.55 -13.54
N LEU A 23 0.62 0.03 -12.61
CA LEU A 23 0.48 -0.54 -11.28
C LEU A 23 -0.26 -1.89 -11.36
N THR A 24 0.35 -2.93 -10.79
CA THR A 24 -0.21 -4.28 -10.66
C THR A 24 -0.06 -4.75 -9.21
N PRO A 25 -0.81 -5.77 -8.75
CA PRO A 25 -0.62 -6.33 -7.41
C PRO A 25 0.82 -6.75 -7.10
N LEU A 26 1.53 -7.33 -8.07
CA LEU A 26 2.94 -7.72 -7.91
C LEU A 26 3.85 -6.51 -7.77
N HIS A 27 3.59 -5.45 -8.54
CA HIS A 27 4.35 -4.20 -8.40
C HIS A 27 4.11 -3.55 -7.04
N LEU A 28 2.89 -3.58 -6.52
CA LEU A 28 2.59 -3.06 -5.18
C LEU A 28 3.40 -3.80 -4.11
N LEU A 29 3.40 -5.15 -4.13
CA LEU A 29 4.19 -5.95 -3.18
C LEU A 29 5.69 -5.64 -3.27
N ARG A 30 6.21 -5.52 -4.50
CA ARG A 30 7.60 -5.15 -4.75
C ARG A 30 7.93 -3.76 -4.20
N ILE A 31 7.07 -2.77 -4.41
CA ILE A 31 7.27 -1.40 -3.91
C ILE A 31 7.30 -1.40 -2.39
N LEU A 32 6.40 -2.14 -1.72
CA LEU A 32 6.39 -2.23 -0.26
C LEU A 32 7.66 -2.90 0.29
N ASP A 33 8.13 -3.96 -0.35
CA ASP A 33 9.39 -4.63 -0.02
C ASP A 33 10.59 -3.69 -0.22
N GLU A 34 10.68 -3.00 -1.35
CA GLU A 34 11.78 -2.06 -1.65
C GLU A 34 11.76 -0.80 -0.76
N ALA A 35 10.57 -0.28 -0.43
CA ALA A 35 10.42 0.97 0.31
C ALA A 35 10.55 0.81 1.83
N VAL A 36 10.01 -0.28 2.40
CA VAL A 36 9.97 -0.47 3.87
C VAL A 36 10.48 -1.85 4.33
N GLY A 37 10.88 -2.73 3.42
CA GLY A 37 11.46 -4.03 3.75
C GLY A 37 10.45 -5.06 4.29
N ILE A 38 9.15 -4.87 4.05
CA ILE A 38 8.14 -5.83 4.47
C ILE A 38 8.17 -7.09 3.57
N PRO A 39 8.27 -8.31 4.14
CA PRO A 39 8.25 -9.54 3.35
C PRO A 39 6.96 -9.71 2.55
N TRP A 40 7.07 -10.26 1.34
CA TRP A 40 5.92 -10.53 0.47
C TRP A 40 4.89 -11.47 1.09
N THR A 41 5.32 -12.37 1.97
CA THR A 41 4.44 -13.27 2.72
C THR A 41 3.53 -12.55 3.70
N GLU A 42 3.95 -11.37 4.17
CA GLU A 42 3.18 -10.53 5.08
C GLU A 42 2.37 -9.49 4.29
N SER A 43 2.98 -8.79 3.34
CA SER A 43 2.30 -7.73 2.57
C SER A 43 1.22 -8.26 1.62
N ARG A 44 1.26 -9.54 1.21
CA ARG A 44 0.20 -10.17 0.38
C ARG A 44 -1.20 -10.09 0.99
N VAL A 45 -1.32 -9.99 2.32
CA VAL A 45 -2.64 -9.89 2.98
C VAL A 45 -3.38 -8.61 2.58
N LEU A 46 -2.65 -7.54 2.23
CA LEU A 46 -3.24 -6.30 1.76
C LEU A 46 -4.02 -6.50 0.47
N LEU A 47 -3.58 -7.43 -0.40
CA LEU A 47 -4.23 -7.70 -1.68
C LEU A 47 -5.65 -8.25 -1.51
N GLU A 48 -6.00 -8.80 -0.36
CA GLU A 48 -7.36 -9.30 -0.07
C GLU A 48 -8.38 -8.16 0.04
N PHE A 49 -7.92 -6.92 0.23
CA PHE A 49 -8.78 -5.73 0.31
C PHE A 49 -8.98 -5.05 -1.04
N PHE A 50 -8.40 -5.59 -2.11
CA PHE A 50 -8.45 -5.00 -3.43
C PHE A 50 -8.90 -5.99 -4.50
N ASP A 51 -9.47 -5.45 -5.58
CA ASP A 51 -9.66 -6.20 -6.81
C ASP A 51 -8.33 -6.35 -7.60
N PRO A 52 -8.32 -7.09 -8.72
CA PRO A 52 -7.12 -7.24 -9.56
C PRO A 52 -6.58 -5.93 -10.16
N GLU A 53 -7.40 -4.88 -10.22
CA GLU A 53 -7.02 -3.54 -10.67
C GLU A 53 -6.54 -2.66 -9.51
N LEU A 54 -6.45 -3.20 -8.29
CA LEU A 54 -6.13 -2.53 -7.02
C LEU A 54 -7.18 -1.53 -6.53
N ARG A 55 -8.44 -1.71 -6.90
CA ARG A 55 -9.55 -0.89 -6.36
C ARG A 55 -10.01 -1.47 -5.04
N PRO A 56 -10.28 -0.63 -4.02
CA PRO A 56 -10.67 -1.11 -2.71
C PRO A 56 -12.01 -1.86 -2.78
N LEU A 57 -12.04 -3.06 -2.20
CA LEU A 57 -13.25 -3.89 -2.02
C LEU A 57 -13.97 -3.60 -0.70
N VAL A 58 -13.32 -2.87 0.20
CA VAL A 58 -13.80 -2.45 1.52
C VAL A 58 -13.73 -0.93 1.63
N PRO A 59 -14.38 -0.30 2.63
CA PRO A 59 -14.29 1.14 2.85
C PRO A 59 -12.84 1.65 2.95
N GLU A 60 -12.57 2.85 2.43
CA GLU A 60 -11.22 3.41 2.34
C GLU A 60 -10.55 3.56 3.72
N ASP A 61 -11.30 3.97 4.74
CA ASP A 61 -10.82 4.11 6.12
C ASP A 61 -10.42 2.76 6.73
N GLU A 62 -11.02 1.67 6.28
CA GLU A 62 -10.68 0.32 6.69
C GLU A 62 -9.39 -0.17 6.03
N VAL A 63 -9.17 0.18 4.75
CA VAL A 63 -7.91 -0.12 4.04
C VAL A 63 -6.75 0.56 4.74
N ASP A 64 -6.83 1.87 4.98
CA ASP A 64 -5.73 2.63 5.57
C ASP A 64 -5.45 2.16 7.01
N ARG A 65 -6.48 1.91 7.83
CA ARG A 65 -6.30 1.39 9.20
C ARG A 65 -5.58 0.04 9.20
N ARG A 66 -5.92 -0.86 8.28
CA ARG A 66 -5.27 -2.19 8.19
C ARG A 66 -3.87 -2.09 7.62
N ALA A 67 -3.65 -1.21 6.66
CA ALA A 67 -2.33 -0.93 6.12
C ALA A 67 -1.40 -0.36 7.19
N GLU A 68 -1.86 0.62 7.97
CA GLU A 68 -1.11 1.20 9.09
C GLU A 68 -0.77 0.13 10.14
N ALA A 69 -1.72 -0.72 10.52
CA ALA A 69 -1.49 -1.80 11.46
C ALA A 69 -0.41 -2.79 10.96
N LEU A 70 -0.37 -3.06 9.65
CA LEU A 70 0.62 -3.95 9.04
C LEU A 70 1.99 -3.30 8.86
N LEU A 71 2.02 -2.04 8.44
CA LEU A 71 3.23 -1.33 8.01
C LEU A 71 3.92 -0.57 9.16
N SER A 72 3.21 -0.22 10.23
CA SER A 72 3.78 0.52 11.38
C SER A 72 5.05 -0.10 11.98
N PRO A 73 5.24 -1.43 12.05
CA PRO A 73 6.50 -2.02 12.53
C PRO A 73 7.70 -1.76 11.61
N TYR A 74 7.44 -1.52 10.32
CA TYR A 74 8.45 -1.36 9.27
C TYR A 74 8.82 0.10 9.01
N VAL A 75 7.86 1.01 9.18
CA VAL A 75 8.05 2.45 8.96
C VAL A 75 8.85 3.11 10.10
N THR A 76 8.94 2.47 11.27
CA THR A 76 9.62 3.03 12.47
C THR A 76 11.13 2.77 12.50
N ARG A 77 11.75 2.35 11.40
CA ARG A 77 13.20 2.08 11.33
C ARG A 77 13.96 3.15 10.55
N GLU A 78 13.88 4.39 11.02
CA GLU A 78 14.98 5.34 10.81
C GLU A 78 15.95 5.24 11.99
N GLY A 79 17.13 4.69 11.73
CA GLY A 79 18.26 4.58 12.63
C GLY A 79 19.48 4.10 11.87
#